data_AF-A0A1C6KUX5-F1
#
_entry.id   AF-A0A1C6KUX5-F1
#
_cell.length_a   1.000
_cell.length_b   1.000
_cell.length_c   1.000
_cell.angle_alpha   90.00
_cell.angle_beta   90.00
_cell.angle_gamma   90.00
#
_symmetry.space_group_name_H-M   'P 1'
#
loop_
_entity.id
_entity.type
_entity.pdbx_description
1 polymer ?
#
loop_
_entity_poly.entity_id
_entity_poly.type
_entity_poly.pdbx_seq_one_letter_code
_entity_poly.pdbx_strand_id
1 'polypeptide(L)'
;MAAIVIRLFPLRGMPDTFIDGTEREGEERRKFSLSLFRHGYKAALKKAEDTPVSSVFAKALLEVLVFAQKISAYIMAISSITFLLIEYTSLFNILGVPFIPVLKLCQVPNAAEIAPAMILGLAEIAIPATFISTLSISVEAAFFVIVVSALQIIMFSNSAVSIMESEIPLGIGKLILIFFIRTLIAIPIVSVVMHILF
;
A
#
# COMPACT_ATOMS: atom_id res chain seq x y z
N MET A 1 -5.54 -6.23 -9.64
CA MET A 1 -4.51 -6.24 -8.57
C MET A 1 -4.87 -7.12 -7.38
N ALA A 2 -5.88 -6.77 -6.56
CA ALA A 2 -6.20 -7.52 -5.33
C ALA A 2 -6.52 -9.01 -5.58
N ALA A 3 -7.37 -9.32 -6.56
CA ALA A 3 -7.73 -10.71 -6.89
C ALA A 3 -6.54 -11.60 -7.30
N ILE A 4 -5.46 -11.01 -7.80
CA ILE A 4 -4.26 -11.71 -8.27
C ILE A 4 -3.28 -11.88 -7.10
N VAL A 5 -2.95 -10.77 -6.43
CA VAL A 5 -1.86 -10.71 -5.44
C VAL A 5 -2.15 -11.52 -4.18
N ILE A 6 -3.42 -11.58 -3.73
CA ILE A 6 -3.80 -12.38 -2.56
C ILE A 6 -3.53 -13.88 -2.73
N ARG A 7 -3.45 -14.35 -3.99
CA ARG A 7 -3.18 -15.76 -4.33
C ARG A 7 -1.70 -16.05 -4.55
N LEU A 8 -0.82 -15.05 -4.44
CA LEU A 8 0.62 -15.22 -4.59
C LEU A 8 1.29 -15.37 -3.23
N PHE A 9 2.46 -16.03 -3.23
CA PHE A 9 3.34 -16.04 -2.07
C PHE A 9 3.82 -14.61 -1.78
N PRO A 10 3.97 -14.16 -0.52
CA PRO A 10 3.88 -14.91 0.74
C PRO A 10 2.47 -15.09 1.32
N LEU A 11 1.46 -14.38 0.82
CA LEU A 11 0.10 -14.39 1.41
C LEU A 11 -0.57 -15.76 1.26
N ARG A 12 -0.40 -16.43 0.13
CA ARG A 12 -0.94 -17.79 -0.09
C ARG A 12 -0.42 -18.83 0.91
N GLY A 13 0.78 -18.61 1.48
CA GLY A 13 1.42 -19.55 2.40
C GLY A 13 1.08 -19.30 3.87
N MET A 14 0.22 -18.34 4.18
CA MET A 14 -0.18 -18.05 5.56
C MET A 14 -1.24 -19.05 6.04
N PRO A 15 -1.11 -19.59 7.26
CA PRO A 15 -2.12 -20.49 7.81
C PRO A 15 -3.44 -19.74 8.04
N ASP A 16 -4.56 -20.39 7.71
CA ASP A 16 -5.91 -19.88 7.98
C ASP A 16 -6.33 -20.29 9.39
N THR A 17 -5.61 -19.77 10.38
CA THR A 17 -5.83 -19.99 11.81
C THR A 17 -6.07 -18.66 12.50
N PHE A 18 -6.87 -18.68 13.56
CA PHE A 18 -7.00 -17.52 14.44
C PHE A 18 -5.67 -17.23 15.17
N ILE A 19 -5.59 -16.05 15.79
CA ILE A 19 -4.40 -15.59 16.50
C ILE A 19 -4.03 -16.54 17.66
N ASP A 20 -5.04 -17.19 18.26
CA ASP A 20 -4.87 -18.19 19.30
C ASP A 20 -4.47 -19.59 18.78
N GLY A 21 -4.27 -19.74 17.46
CA GLY A 21 -3.89 -20.98 16.81
C GLY A 21 -5.05 -21.95 16.57
N THR A 22 -6.28 -21.57 16.89
CA THR A 22 -7.46 -22.38 16.54
C THR A 22 -7.67 -22.37 15.04
N GLU A 23 -7.98 -23.54 14.46
CA GLU A 23 -8.34 -23.62 13.05
C GLU A 23 -9.62 -22.83 12.80
N ARG A 24 -9.63 -22.08 11.71
CA ARG A 24 -10.84 -21.41 11.27
C ARG A 24 -11.81 -22.49 10.79
N GLU A 25 -12.73 -22.91 11.65
CA GLU A 25 -13.87 -23.74 11.23
C GLU A 25 -14.49 -23.06 10.01
N GLY A 26 -14.53 -23.81 8.90
CA GLY A 26 -14.80 -23.28 7.57
C GLY A 26 -15.98 -22.33 7.64
N GLU A 27 -15.82 -21.11 7.10
CA GLU A 27 -16.87 -20.11 7.08
C GLU A 27 -18.18 -20.80 6.65
N GLU A 28 -19.06 -21.09 7.60
CA GLU A 28 -20.47 -21.10 7.30
C GLU A 28 -20.72 -19.67 6.86
N ARG A 29 -20.61 -19.43 5.54
CA ARG A 29 -21.15 -18.26 4.88
C ARG A 29 -22.64 -18.33 5.16
N ARG A 30 -23.04 -17.85 6.34
CA ARG A 30 -24.43 -17.76 6.75
C ARG A 30 -25.09 -16.97 5.65
N LYS A 31 -25.92 -17.65 4.86
CA LYS A 31 -26.65 -17.02 3.77
C LYS A 31 -27.39 -15.84 4.37
N PHE A 32 -27.24 -14.68 3.74
CA PHE A 32 -27.90 -13.46 4.19
C PHE A 32 -29.39 -13.74 4.42
N SER A 33 -29.88 -13.45 5.62
CA SER A 33 -31.28 -13.64 6.00
C SER A 33 -31.80 -12.39 6.68
N LEU A 34 -33.10 -12.11 6.52
CA LEU A 34 -33.78 -11.03 7.24
C LEU A 34 -33.68 -11.19 8.77
N SER A 35 -33.60 -12.43 9.26
CA SER A 35 -33.43 -12.72 10.69
C SER A 35 -32.02 -12.37 11.20
N LEU A 36 -30.98 -12.55 10.37
CA LEU A 36 -29.61 -12.14 10.67
C LEU A 36 -29.50 -10.61 10.71
N PHE A 37 -30.11 -9.92 9.75
CA PHE A 37 -30.14 -8.46 9.72
C PHE A 37 -30.85 -7.89 10.96
N ARG A 38 -32.02 -8.43 11.33
CA ARG A 38 -32.75 -8.02 12.54
C ARG A 38 -31.92 -8.24 13.81
N HIS A 39 -31.18 -9.35 13.91
CA HIS A 39 -30.27 -9.59 15.03
C HIS A 39 -29.13 -8.57 15.08
N GLY A 40 -28.48 -8.30 13.95
CA GLY A 40 -27.43 -7.28 13.85
C GLY A 40 -27.93 -5.90 14.24
N TYR A 41 -29.12 -5.50 13.77
CA TYR A 41 -29.74 -4.23 14.11
C TYR A 41 -30.04 -4.12 15.61
N LYS A 42 -30.64 -5.16 16.20
CA LYS A 42 -30.93 -5.19 17.64
C LYS A 42 -29.66 -5.14 18.50
N ALA A 43 -28.60 -5.82 18.08
CA ALA A 43 -27.31 -5.77 18.76
C ALA A 43 -26.66 -4.38 18.66
N ALA A 44 -26.74 -3.73 17.49
CA ALA A 44 -26.23 -2.38 17.29
C ALA A 44 -26.98 -1.34 18.16
N LEU A 45 -28.32 -1.42 18.22
CA LEU A 45 -29.13 -0.55 19.08
C LEU A 45 -28.78 -0.72 20.56
N LYS A 46 -28.70 -1.97 21.04
CA LYS A 46 -28.32 -2.25 22.42
C LYS A 46 -26.94 -1.68 22.75
N LYS A 47 -25.98 -1.84 21.84
CA LYS A 47 -24.64 -1.27 22.03
C LYS A 47 -24.66 0.27 22.04
N ALA A 48 -25.48 0.89 21.20
CA ALA A 48 -25.62 2.35 21.16
C ALA A 48 -26.24 2.92 22.44
N GLU A 49 -27.27 2.27 22.99
CA GLU A 49 -27.89 2.65 24.28
C GLU A 49 -26.88 2.60 25.44
N ASP A 50 -26.03 1.57 25.47
CA ASP A 50 -25.02 1.38 26.52
C ASP A 50 -23.76 2.25 26.34
N THR A 51 -23.64 3.00 25.24
CA THR A 51 -22.40 3.73 24.91
C THR A 51 -22.46 5.20 25.37
N PRO A 52 -21.58 5.64 26.29
CA PRO A 52 -21.50 7.04 26.69
C PRO A 52 -20.91 7.91 25.56
N VAL A 53 -21.77 8.56 24.79
CA VAL A 53 -21.41 9.28 23.56
C VAL A 53 -20.34 10.35 23.77
N SER A 54 -20.43 11.14 24.85
CA SER A 54 -19.51 12.24 25.13
C SER A 54 -18.09 11.77 25.43
N SER A 55 -17.93 10.71 26.24
CA SER A 55 -16.61 10.17 26.59
C SER A 55 -16.00 9.42 25.41
N VAL A 56 -16.80 8.69 24.63
CA VAL A 56 -16.34 8.03 23.41
C VAL A 56 -15.88 9.06 22.37
N PHE A 57 -16.64 10.13 22.16
CA PHE A 57 -16.26 11.19 21.24
C PHE A 57 -14.97 11.89 21.66
N ALA A 58 -14.86 12.30 22.93
CA ALA A 58 -13.65 12.94 23.45
C ALA A 58 -12.42 12.04 23.32
N LYS A 59 -12.57 10.74 23.62
CA LYS A 59 -11.51 9.75 23.46
C LYS A 59 -11.12 9.57 21.99
N ALA A 60 -12.09 9.40 21.10
CA ALA A 60 -11.86 9.24 19.68
C ALA A 60 -11.17 10.47 19.08
N LEU A 61 -11.56 11.68 19.49
CA LEU A 61 -10.92 12.91 19.04
C LEU A 61 -9.44 12.96 19.43
N LEU A 62 -9.13 12.63 20.70
CA LEU A 62 -7.74 12.56 21.15
C LEU A 62 -6.95 11.46 20.43
N GLU A 63 -7.55 10.29 20.24
CA GLU A 63 -6.92 9.18 19.50
C GLU A 63 -6.60 9.58 18.05
N VAL A 64 -7.53 10.25 17.37
CA VAL A 64 -7.32 10.76 16.00
C VAL A 64 -6.23 11.82 15.95
N LEU A 65 -6.19 12.76 16.90
CA LEU A 65 -5.14 13.78 16.96
C LEU A 65 -3.76 13.17 17.20
N VAL A 66 -3.66 12.22 18.12
CA VAL A 66 -2.41 11.50 18.40
C VAL A 66 -1.97 10.69 17.18
N PHE A 67 -2.90 10.00 16.53
CA PHE A 67 -2.63 9.22 15.32
C PHE A 67 -2.17 10.12 14.16
N ALA A 68 -2.83 11.25 13.93
CA ALA A 68 -2.46 12.22 12.89
C ALA A 68 -1.04 12.76 13.10
N GLN A 69 -0.70 13.13 14.35
CA GLN A 69 0.63 13.63 14.68
C GLN A 69 1.71 12.54 14.47
N LYS A 70 1.42 11.29 14.84
CA LYS A 70 2.33 10.15 14.61
C LYS A 70 2.61 9.94 13.13
N ILE A 71 1.57 9.88 12.30
CA ILE A 71 1.71 9.72 10.85
C ILE A 71 2.51 10.88 10.26
N SER A 72 2.21 12.12 10.64
CA SER A 72 2.95 13.29 10.14
C SER A 72 4.44 13.18 10.45
N ALA A 73 4.82 12.74 11.65
CA ALA A 73 6.22 12.56 12.02
C ALA A 73 6.90 11.46 11.18
N TYR A 74 6.23 10.33 10.95
CA TYR A 74 6.77 9.25 10.10
C TYR A 74 6.99 9.71 8.66
N ILE A 75 5.99 10.37 8.06
CA ILE A 75 6.08 10.89 6.69
C ILE A 75 7.24 11.86 6.58
N MET A 76 7.37 12.84 7.50
CA MET A 76 8.44 13.82 7.48
C MET A 76 9.83 13.18 7.58
N ALA A 77 10.03 12.26 8.52
CA ALA A 77 11.31 11.61 8.74
C ALA A 77 11.72 10.76 7.53
N ILE A 78 10.83 9.90 7.05
CA ILE A 78 11.11 8.97 5.96
C ILE A 78 11.28 9.72 4.64
N SER A 79 10.45 10.72 4.36
CA SER A 79 10.56 11.52 3.14
C SER A 79 11.87 12.31 3.12
N SER A 80 12.25 12.94 4.24
CA SER A 80 13.50 13.71 4.32
C SER A 80 14.72 12.83 4.08
N ILE A 81 14.80 11.67 4.73
CA ILE A 81 15.89 10.72 4.52
C ILE A 81 15.91 10.23 3.07
N THR A 82 14.74 9.93 2.51
CA THR A 82 14.62 9.46 1.11
C THR A 82 15.12 10.53 0.13
N PHE A 83 14.71 11.79 0.28
CA PHE A 83 15.18 12.88 -0.58
C PHE A 83 16.67 13.15 -0.43
N LEU A 84 17.22 13.09 0.79
CA LEU A 84 18.67 13.20 1.00
C LEU A 84 19.42 12.09 0.26
N LEU A 85 18.90 10.86 0.31
CA LEU A 85 19.50 9.73 -0.40
C LEU A 85 19.34 9.86 -1.92
N ILE A 86 18.23 10.40 -2.43
CA ILE A 86 18.06 10.68 -3.87
C ILE A 86 19.09 11.71 -4.34
N GLU A 87 19.24 12.82 -3.60
CA GLU A 87 20.04 13.96 -4.03
C GLU A 87 21.55 13.67 -3.93
N TYR A 88 21.99 13.04 -2.84
CA TYR A 88 23.41 12.89 -2.53
C TYR A 88 23.96 11.49 -2.80
N THR A 89 23.14 10.51 -3.18
CA THR A 89 23.61 9.15 -3.44
C THR A 89 23.03 8.55 -4.71
N SER A 90 23.75 7.61 -5.32
CA SER A 90 23.28 6.86 -6.49
C SER A 90 22.42 5.64 -6.11
N LEU A 91 22.01 5.51 -4.84
CA LEU A 91 21.34 4.32 -4.31
C LEU A 91 20.10 3.96 -5.13
N PHE A 92 19.19 4.91 -5.35
CA PHE A 92 17.93 4.66 -6.08
C PHE A 92 18.15 4.45 -7.57
N ASN A 93 19.21 5.02 -8.15
CA ASN A 93 19.59 4.75 -9.53
C ASN A 93 20.03 3.30 -9.70
N ILE A 94 20.88 2.80 -8.80
CA ILE A 94 21.34 1.40 -8.79
C ILE A 94 20.18 0.46 -8.53
N LEU A 95 19.36 0.74 -7.52
CA LEU A 95 18.22 -0.08 -7.18
C LEU A 95 17.20 -0.11 -8.32
N GLY A 96 17.05 0.98 -9.09
CA GLY A 96 16.14 1.08 -10.24
C GLY A 96 16.57 0.29 -11.48
N VAL A 97 17.85 -0.04 -11.63
CA VAL A 97 18.38 -0.77 -12.81
C VAL A 97 17.57 -2.03 -13.19
N PRO A 98 17.16 -2.91 -12.26
CA PRO A 98 16.37 -4.10 -12.58
C PRO A 98 15.00 -3.81 -13.20
N PHE A 99 14.45 -2.61 -13.01
CA PHE A 99 13.17 -2.21 -13.60
C PHE A 99 13.31 -1.73 -15.04
N ILE A 100 14.48 -1.23 -15.45
CA ILE A 100 14.75 -0.76 -16.82
C ILE A 100 14.35 -1.80 -17.89
N PRO A 101 14.79 -3.08 -17.83
CA PRO A 101 14.41 -4.05 -18.87
C PRO A 101 12.91 -4.32 -18.91
N VAL A 102 12.23 -4.32 -17.75
CA VAL A 102 10.78 -4.53 -17.67
C VAL A 102 10.03 -3.35 -18.29
N LEU A 103 10.44 -2.12 -17.98
CA LEU A 103 9.86 -0.91 -18.55
C LEU A 103 10.08 -0.82 -20.06
N LYS A 104 11.28 -1.18 -20.54
CA LYS A 104 11.59 -1.26 -21.97
C LYS A 104 10.77 -2.32 -22.70
N LEU A 105 10.58 -3.49 -22.08
CA LEU A 105 9.74 -4.56 -22.63
C LEU A 105 8.29 -4.11 -22.79
N CYS A 106 7.80 -3.33 -21.82
CA CYS A 106 6.49 -2.69 -21.86
C CYS A 106 6.43 -1.42 -22.74
N GLN A 107 7.50 -1.09 -23.46
CA GLN A 107 7.60 0.09 -24.33
C GLN A 107 7.25 1.41 -23.61
N VAL A 108 7.60 1.52 -22.32
CA VAL A 108 7.39 2.75 -21.56
C VAL A 108 8.45 3.79 -21.97
N PRO A 109 8.06 5.00 -22.37
CA PRO A 109 9.03 6.05 -22.71
C PRO A 109 9.86 6.47 -21.50
N ASN A 110 11.07 7.01 -21.76
CA ASN A 110 12.01 7.43 -20.72
C ASN A 110 12.34 6.34 -19.67
N ALA A 111 12.25 5.05 -20.04
CA ALA A 111 12.36 3.91 -19.12
C ALA A 111 13.58 3.95 -18.17
N ALA A 112 14.73 4.45 -18.64
CA ALA A 112 15.93 4.56 -17.80
C ALA A 112 15.82 5.68 -16.75
N GLU A 113 15.19 6.80 -17.11
CA GLU A 113 15.06 7.98 -16.26
C GLU A 113 14.01 7.76 -15.16
N ILE A 114 12.91 7.06 -15.49
CA ILE A 114 11.82 6.80 -14.53
C ILE A 114 12.02 5.54 -13.69
N ALA A 115 13.01 4.69 -14.01
CA ALA A 115 13.24 3.43 -13.28
C ALA A 115 13.46 3.60 -11.77
N PRO A 116 14.20 4.62 -11.27
CA PRO A 116 14.34 4.86 -9.83
C PRO A 116 12.98 5.10 -9.15
N ALA A 117 12.04 5.75 -9.84
CA ALA A 117 10.72 6.07 -9.32
C ALA A 117 9.90 4.82 -8.94
N MET A 118 10.18 3.67 -9.56
CA MET A 118 9.50 2.40 -9.24
C MET A 118 9.78 1.91 -7.82
N ILE A 119 10.87 2.38 -7.19
CA ILE A 119 11.30 1.99 -5.85
C ILE A 119 10.99 3.09 -4.85
N LEU A 120 11.02 4.34 -5.29
CA LEU A 120 10.68 5.49 -4.45
C LEU A 120 9.27 5.41 -3.86
N GLY A 121 8.35 4.69 -4.50
CA GLY A 121 7.03 4.40 -3.93
C GLY A 121 7.05 3.55 -2.65
N LEU A 122 8.17 2.87 -2.32
CA LEU A 122 8.35 2.25 -1.00
C LEU A 122 8.37 3.27 0.12
N ALA A 123 8.92 4.45 -0.14
CA ALA A 123 9.02 5.49 0.87
C ALA A 123 7.68 6.20 1.02
N GLU A 124 7.14 6.75 -0.06
CA GLU A 124 5.88 7.51 -0.07
C GLU A 124 5.34 7.65 -1.52
N ILE A 125 4.02 7.81 -1.68
CA ILE A 125 3.34 7.87 -3.00
C ILE A 125 3.63 9.19 -3.71
N ALA A 126 3.85 10.24 -2.93
CA ALA A 126 4.16 11.57 -3.45
C ALA A 126 5.60 11.66 -3.98
N ILE A 127 6.53 10.84 -3.47
CA ILE A 127 7.96 10.96 -3.82
C ILE A 127 8.21 10.64 -5.30
N PRO A 128 7.65 9.57 -5.90
CA PRO A 128 7.77 9.33 -7.33
C PRO A 128 7.30 10.51 -8.19
N ALA A 129 6.17 11.14 -7.83
CA ALA A 129 5.63 12.29 -8.55
C ALA A 129 6.54 13.53 -8.43
N THR A 130 7.07 13.79 -7.23
CA THR A 130 8.04 14.87 -7.03
C THR A 130 9.35 14.60 -7.77
N PHE A 131 9.83 13.36 -7.76
CA PHE A 131 11.05 12.97 -8.45
C PHE A 131 10.95 13.16 -9.97
N ILE A 132 9.86 12.70 -10.60
CA ILE A 132 9.70 12.88 -12.05
C ILE A 132 9.44 14.33 -12.45
N SER A 133 8.94 15.17 -11.54
CA SER A 133 8.70 16.60 -11.83
C SER A 133 9.99 17.38 -12.09
N THR A 134 11.14 16.86 -11.66
CA THR A 134 12.46 17.44 -11.95
C THR A 134 13.06 16.94 -13.26
N LEU A 135 12.44 15.95 -13.90
CA LEU A 135 12.93 15.31 -15.13
C LEU A 135 12.19 15.84 -16.37
N SER A 136 12.87 15.84 -17.51
CA SER A 136 12.27 16.18 -18.81
C SER A 136 11.73 14.92 -19.50
N ILE A 137 10.59 14.43 -18.99
CA ILE A 137 9.95 13.21 -19.49
C ILE A 137 8.64 13.48 -20.25
N SER A 138 8.23 12.49 -21.03
CA SER A 138 6.95 12.48 -21.74
C SER A 138 5.73 12.40 -20.79
N VAL A 139 4.57 12.84 -21.26
CA VAL A 139 3.33 12.84 -20.45
C VAL A 139 2.88 11.41 -20.14
N GLU A 140 3.10 10.49 -21.09
CA GLU A 140 2.84 9.07 -20.99
C GLU A 140 3.66 8.43 -19.86
N ALA A 141 4.97 8.75 -19.80
CA ALA A 141 5.85 8.30 -18.73
C ALA A 141 5.41 8.86 -17.37
N ALA A 142 5.02 10.14 -17.32
CA ALA A 142 4.55 10.76 -16.09
C ALA A 142 3.25 10.12 -15.58
N PHE A 143 2.28 9.90 -16.46
CA PHE A 143 1.05 9.17 -16.16
C PHE A 143 1.35 7.77 -15.62
N PHE A 144 2.23 7.03 -16.31
CA PHE A 144 2.62 5.68 -15.92
C PHE A 144 3.18 5.64 -14.49
N VAL A 145 4.13 6.52 -14.16
CA VAL A 145 4.75 6.56 -12.83
C VAL A 145 3.74 6.88 -11.73
N ILE A 146 2.88 7.88 -11.96
CA ILE A 146 1.85 8.29 -10.99
C ILE A 146 0.88 7.13 -10.71
N VAL A 147 0.40 6.45 -11.77
CA VAL A 147 -0.55 5.35 -11.61
C VAL A 147 0.10 4.13 -10.96
N VAL A 148 1.32 3.76 -11.35
CA VAL A 148 2.05 2.65 -10.70
C VAL A 148 2.24 2.97 -9.21
N SER A 149 2.67 4.19 -8.88
CA SER A 149 2.87 4.60 -7.49
C SER A 149 1.57 4.52 -6.67
N ALA A 150 0.44 4.93 -7.24
CA ALA A 150 -0.86 4.79 -6.57
C ALA A 150 -1.30 3.35 -6.33
N LEU A 151 -0.84 2.39 -7.13
CA LEU A 151 -1.13 0.96 -6.95
C LEU A 151 -0.20 0.27 -5.94
N GLN A 152 0.93 0.91 -5.60
CA GLN A 152 1.88 0.46 -4.61
C GLN A 152 1.36 0.75 -3.19
N ILE A 153 0.39 -0.06 -2.76
CA ILE A 153 -0.28 0.07 -1.45
C ILE A 153 0.70 -0.09 -0.27
N ILE A 154 1.85 -0.72 -0.44
CA ILE A 154 2.82 -0.98 0.65
C ILE A 154 3.85 0.13 0.69
N MET A 155 3.69 1.03 1.67
CA MET A 155 4.53 2.21 1.87
C MET A 155 5.02 2.26 3.31
N PHE A 156 6.32 2.50 3.49
CA PHE A 156 6.99 2.51 4.80
C PHE A 156 6.68 3.75 5.63
N SER A 157 6.11 4.80 5.04
CA SER A 157 5.60 5.96 5.76
C SER A 157 4.29 5.71 6.52
N ASN A 158 3.45 4.80 6.03
CA ASN A 158 2.06 4.64 6.48
C ASN A 158 1.69 3.16 6.65
N SER A 159 1.22 2.53 5.56
CA SER A 159 0.58 1.21 5.60
C SER A 159 1.48 0.12 6.16
N ALA A 160 2.79 0.15 5.89
CA ALA A 160 3.70 -0.88 6.37
C ALA A 160 3.91 -0.79 7.89
N VAL A 161 3.97 0.42 8.45
CA VAL A 161 4.04 0.64 9.90
C VAL A 161 2.79 0.09 10.57
N SER A 162 1.60 0.40 10.03
CA SER A 162 0.35 -0.14 10.57
C SER A 162 0.27 -1.67 10.50
N ILE A 163 0.80 -2.29 9.44
CA ILE A 163 0.87 -3.76 9.34
C ILE A 163 1.87 -4.32 10.36
N MET A 164 3.00 -3.67 10.57
CA MET A 164 4.01 -4.08 11.54
C MET A 164 3.56 -3.91 13.00
N GLU A 165 2.74 -2.90 13.28
CA GLU A 165 2.11 -2.71 14.60
C GLU A 165 0.98 -3.70 14.87
N SER A 166 0.41 -4.30 13.81
CA SER A 166 -0.62 -5.33 13.94
C SER A 166 -0.03 -6.71 14.25
N GLU A 167 -0.83 -7.60 14.81
CA GLU A 167 -0.46 -8.99 15.09
C GLU A 167 -0.35 -9.87 13.83
N ILE A 168 -0.45 -9.26 12.64
CA ILE A 168 -0.33 -9.98 11.37
C ILE A 168 1.15 -10.38 11.17
N PRO A 169 1.48 -11.67 10.96
CA PRO A 169 2.85 -12.17 10.84
C PRO A 169 3.50 -11.87 9.47
N LEU A 170 3.37 -10.62 9.02
CA LEU A 170 3.98 -10.03 7.85
C LEU A 170 5.23 -9.26 8.30
N GLY A 171 6.33 -9.98 8.54
CA GLY A 171 7.62 -9.34 8.80
C GLY A 171 8.09 -8.45 7.64
N ILE A 172 9.04 -7.55 7.92
CA ILE A 172 9.56 -6.54 6.96
C ILE A 172 9.97 -7.16 5.62
N GLY A 173 10.67 -8.31 5.64
CA GLY A 173 11.10 -8.98 4.41
C GLY A 173 9.93 -9.44 3.52
N LYS A 174 8.82 -9.89 4.11
CA LYS A 174 7.61 -10.26 3.36
C LYS A 174 6.94 -9.03 2.77
N LEU A 175 6.93 -7.89 3.47
CA LEU A 175 6.37 -6.63 2.98
C LEU A 175 7.14 -6.13 1.76
N ILE A 176 8.47 -6.13 1.83
CA ILE A 176 9.35 -5.76 0.70
C ILE A 176 9.10 -6.70 -0.49
N LEU A 177 9.01 -8.02 -0.25
CA LEU A 177 8.71 -8.98 -1.32
C LEU A 177 7.34 -8.72 -1.97
N ILE A 178 6.30 -8.48 -1.16
CA ILE A 178 4.95 -8.13 -1.66
C ILE A 178 5.01 -6.86 -2.50
N PHE A 179 5.77 -5.84 -2.07
CA PHE A 179 5.96 -4.62 -2.84
C PHE A 179 6.51 -4.93 -4.23
N PHE A 180 7.62 -5.68 -4.33
CA PHE A 180 8.22 -6.00 -5.62
C PHE A 180 7.29 -6.80 -6.52
N ILE A 181 6.61 -7.82 -5.98
CA ILE A 181 5.63 -8.63 -6.72
C ILE A 181 4.50 -7.73 -7.25
N ARG A 182 3.97 -6.84 -6.40
CA ARG A 182 2.90 -5.91 -6.78
C ARG A 182 3.35 -4.94 -7.86
N THR A 183 4.54 -4.36 -7.71
CA THR A 183 5.10 -3.43 -8.70
C THR A 183 5.30 -4.13 -10.05
N LEU A 184 5.86 -5.34 -10.04
CA LEU A 184 6.10 -6.11 -11.26
C LEU A 184 4.80 -6.49 -11.98
N ILE A 185 3.71 -6.74 -11.26
CA ILE A 185 2.38 -7.00 -11.84
C ILE A 185 1.70 -5.69 -12.26
N ALA A 186 1.93 -4.59 -11.55
CA ALA A 186 1.35 -3.29 -11.89
C ALA A 186 1.91 -2.74 -13.21
N ILE A 187 3.22 -2.85 -13.44
CA ILE A 187 3.90 -2.35 -14.64
C ILE A 187 3.19 -2.76 -15.95
N PRO A 188 2.96 -4.06 -16.26
CA PRO A 188 2.31 -4.45 -17.50
C PRO A 188 0.85 -4.00 -17.57
N ILE A 189 0.12 -4.03 -16.44
CA ILE A 189 -1.28 -3.60 -16.40
C ILE A 189 -1.39 -2.09 -16.73
N VAL A 190 -0.56 -1.28 -16.09
CA VAL A 190 -0.56 0.18 -16.29
C VAL A 190 0.00 0.54 -17.65
N SER A 191 1.01 -0.18 -18.15
CA SER A 191 1.53 0.01 -19.51
C SER A 191 0.45 -0.20 -20.58
N VAL A 192 -0.38 -1.24 -20.46
CA VAL A 192 -1.50 -1.44 -21.39
C VAL A 192 -2.49 -0.27 -21.34
N VAL A 193 -2.83 0.21 -20.14
CA VAL A 193 -3.73 1.36 -20.00
C VAL A 193 -3.11 2.64 -20.56
N MET A 194 -1.81 2.85 -20.34
CA MET A 194 -1.06 3.99 -20.88
C MET A 194 -1.13 4.00 -22.42
N HIS A 195 -0.82 2.90 -23.08
CA HIS A 195 -0.87 2.77 -24.55
C HIS A 195 -2.28 2.84 -25.15
N ILE A 196 -3.34 2.69 -24.34
CA ILE A 196 -4.72 2.87 -24.79
C ILE A 196 -5.11 4.35 -24.75
N LEU A 197 -4.54 5.12 -23.81
CA LEU A 197 -4.92 6.52 -23.58
C LEU A 197 -4.09 7.52 -24.39
N PHE A 198 -2.86 7.16 -24.77
CA PHE A 198 -1.90 7.98 -25.50
C PHE A 198 -1.38 7.21 -26.72
#